data_AF-A0A936M009-F1
#
_entry.id   AF-A0A936M009-F1
#
_cell.length_a   1.000
_cell.length_b   1.000
_cell.length_c   1.000
_cell.angle_alpha   90.00
_cell.angle_beta   90.00
_cell.angle_gamma   90.00
#
_symmetry.space_group_name_H-M   'P 1'
#
loop_
_entity.id
_entity.type
_entity.pdbx_description
1 polymer ?
#
loop_
_entity_poly.entity_id
_entity_poly.type
_entity_poly.pdbx_seq_one_letter_code
_entity_poly.pdbx_strand_id
1 'polypeptide(L)'
;MIGVVTPQSNAALTAEFFELFKTPWEFCRRDRNYQVVLYIGTLPASRFPASLTVIYSGDLWPMDDPEVGWALDALQQGRDISSDSLEFALYGKCCTFEKVAVPLLCESESGRAVAFEKRAGAERVVRVGYDLLDECRFLVEEGQPAAKAGVAALDCHIEFLRQLINAQGFEWAEVPPVPSGYRFFAALTHDVDHPSLRLHGLDHTALGFLYRATAGSLWDAIRRRLPVRLMLRNWLAALKFPFVHLGLTADFWRTFVTYPDRERCRSTYFVLPFRRVAGRTESQAAPAYRASAYGASDIAGEIRALQSKGCEIALHGIDAWIDLQSARSELSEIRRLTGTQEIGVRMHWLYFGHQSHATLERAGADYDSTVGFNTTVGFRAGTGQVFKPLQVERLLELPLIVMDTALFYASHLDLTPPEAQQRVGGLLRQLEVHGGSLTINWHDRSLSPERQWGRFYFDLLDELRNRGAWMGTATQVVSWFRHRRKVTFAAGAPDPGSFRACLPGPPDGLPGFMLRLHRGDGSFQDLPLEAGTPVAVTAIGLSTSAPSRKDD
;
A
#
# COMPACT_ATOMS: atom_id res chain seq x y z
N MET A 1 20.56 14.53 -10.67
CA MET A 1 19.30 14.97 -10.01
C MET A 1 18.25 15.20 -11.08
N ILE A 2 17.00 14.86 -10.79
CA ILE A 2 15.85 15.08 -11.67
C ILE A 2 15.28 16.48 -11.42
N GLY A 3 15.12 17.27 -12.48
CA GLY A 3 14.38 18.53 -12.44
C GLY A 3 12.93 18.34 -12.82
N VAL A 4 11.99 18.98 -12.13
CA VAL A 4 10.55 18.89 -12.42
C VAL A 4 9.96 20.26 -12.74
N VAL A 5 9.14 20.32 -13.79
CA VAL A 5 8.35 21.48 -14.20
C VAL A 5 6.88 21.11 -14.23
N THR A 6 6.09 21.73 -13.36
CA THR A 6 4.66 21.45 -13.19
C THR A 6 3.95 22.66 -12.58
N PRO A 7 2.61 22.83 -12.72
CA PRO A 7 1.88 23.87 -12.01
C PRO A 7 2.13 23.86 -10.50
N GLN A 8 2.08 25.03 -9.87
CA GLN A 8 2.18 25.15 -8.41
C GLN A 8 1.08 24.35 -7.68
N SER A 9 -0.10 24.21 -8.28
CA SER A 9 -1.21 23.39 -7.73
C SER A 9 -0.87 21.91 -7.58
N ASN A 10 0.13 21.42 -8.31
CA ASN A 10 0.56 20.03 -8.28
C ASN A 10 1.75 19.78 -7.34
N ALA A 11 2.32 20.83 -6.72
CA ALA A 11 3.56 20.72 -5.95
C ALA A 11 3.50 19.68 -4.81
N ALA A 12 2.38 19.58 -4.10
CA ALA A 12 2.21 18.61 -3.00
C ALA A 12 2.18 17.16 -3.51
N LEU A 13 1.50 16.91 -4.63
CA LEU A 13 1.43 15.59 -5.24
C LEU A 13 2.74 15.20 -5.91
N THR A 14 3.44 16.15 -6.54
CA THR A 14 4.79 15.93 -7.04
C THR A 14 5.72 15.51 -5.91
N ALA A 15 5.69 16.23 -4.78
CA ALA A 15 6.49 15.87 -3.62
C ALA A 15 6.17 14.45 -3.13
N GLU A 16 4.88 14.09 -3.06
CA GLU A 16 4.47 12.75 -2.65
C GLU A 16 4.93 11.66 -3.63
N PHE A 17 4.79 11.86 -4.94
CA PHE A 17 5.27 10.93 -5.95
C PHE A 17 6.77 10.63 -5.77
N PHE A 18 7.57 11.66 -5.51
CA PHE A 18 8.99 11.49 -5.26
C PHE A 18 9.33 11.01 -3.84
N GLU A 19 8.41 11.04 -2.88
CA GLU A 19 8.56 10.28 -1.64
C GLU A 19 8.35 8.78 -1.86
N LEU A 20 7.49 8.39 -2.81
CA LEU A 20 7.31 6.99 -3.22
C LEU A 20 8.51 6.50 -4.03
N PHE A 21 8.94 7.26 -5.05
CA PHE A 21 10.13 6.91 -5.85
C PHE A 21 11.44 7.03 -5.05
N LYS A 22 11.55 8.04 -4.18
CA LYS A 22 12.70 8.38 -3.33
C LYS A 22 14.05 8.37 -4.05
N THR A 23 14.16 9.25 -5.03
CA THR A 23 15.37 9.54 -5.80
C THR A 23 15.72 11.04 -5.69
N PRO A 24 16.97 11.48 -5.93
CA PRO A 24 17.31 12.90 -5.93
C PRO A 24 16.52 13.71 -6.98
N TRP A 25 15.70 14.65 -6.52
CA TRP A 25 14.89 15.52 -7.37
C TRP A 25 14.76 16.93 -6.78
N GLU A 26 14.41 17.92 -7.62
CA GLU A 26 13.96 19.24 -7.20
C GLU A 26 13.07 19.88 -8.28
N PHE A 27 12.34 20.95 -7.94
CA PHE A 27 11.72 21.81 -8.95
C PHE A 27 12.80 22.57 -9.72
N CYS A 28 12.64 22.67 -11.04
CA CYS A 28 13.66 23.25 -11.91
C CYS A 28 14.01 24.70 -11.54
N ARG A 29 15.31 25.01 -11.53
CA ARG A 29 15.85 26.35 -11.32
C ARG A 29 16.71 26.78 -12.53
N ARG A 30 16.66 28.06 -12.88
CA ARG A 30 17.38 28.61 -14.06
C ARG A 30 18.90 28.60 -13.92
N ASP A 31 19.42 28.54 -12.69
CA ASP A 31 20.83 28.52 -12.35
C ASP A 31 21.42 27.09 -12.28
N ARG A 32 20.66 26.08 -12.68
CA ARG A 32 21.03 24.66 -12.56
C ARG A 32 20.94 23.93 -13.89
N ASN A 33 21.80 22.91 -14.04
CA ASN A 33 21.76 21.95 -15.12
C ASN A 33 21.23 20.61 -14.59
N TYR A 34 20.39 19.95 -15.37
CA TYR A 34 19.75 18.70 -14.99
C TYR A 34 20.14 17.59 -15.96
N GLN A 35 20.29 16.35 -15.46
CA GLN A 35 20.46 15.18 -16.34
C GLN A 35 19.11 14.76 -16.93
N VAL A 36 18.04 14.89 -16.13
CA VAL A 36 16.67 14.56 -16.49
C VAL A 36 15.78 15.73 -16.15
N VAL A 37 14.93 16.15 -17.08
CA VAL A 37 13.86 17.12 -16.81
C VAL A 37 12.50 16.50 -17.14
N LEU A 38 11.58 16.56 -16.18
CA LEU A 38 10.20 16.14 -16.35
C LEU A 38 9.30 17.37 -16.52
N TYR A 39 8.57 17.42 -17.63
CA TYR A 39 7.49 18.39 -17.83
C TYR A 39 6.16 17.66 -17.64
N ILE A 40 5.36 18.11 -16.68
CA ILE A 40 4.08 17.49 -16.35
C ILE A 40 2.99 18.56 -16.28
N GLY A 41 2.02 18.47 -17.18
CA GLY A 41 0.85 19.35 -17.23
C GLY A 41 1.13 20.81 -17.62
N THR A 42 2.39 21.23 -17.77
CA THR A 42 2.76 22.60 -18.19
C THR A 42 4.02 22.65 -19.02
N LEU A 43 4.07 23.68 -19.86
CA LEU A 43 5.17 23.92 -20.78
C LEU A 43 5.63 25.38 -20.70
N PRO A 44 6.83 25.63 -20.16
CA PRO A 44 7.38 26.98 -20.13
C PRO A 44 7.81 27.41 -21.53
N ALA A 45 7.84 28.73 -21.76
CA ALA A 45 8.27 29.33 -23.01
C ALA A 45 9.75 29.06 -23.38
N SER A 46 10.55 28.58 -22.43
CA SER A 46 11.95 28.18 -22.63
C SER A 46 12.20 26.84 -21.94
N ARG A 47 12.85 25.92 -22.64
CA ARG A 47 13.22 24.60 -22.10
C ARG A 47 14.46 24.71 -21.22
N PHE A 48 14.48 23.92 -20.16
CA PHE A 48 15.69 23.63 -19.39
C PHE A 48 16.56 22.62 -20.16
N PRO A 49 17.87 22.85 -20.30
CA PRO A 49 18.78 21.92 -20.95
C PRO A 49 18.92 20.64 -20.11
N ALA A 50 18.79 19.48 -20.75
CA ALA A 50 18.95 18.17 -20.13
C ALA A 50 19.45 17.12 -21.13
N SER A 51 20.01 16.02 -20.61
CA SER A 51 20.34 14.85 -21.44
C SER A 51 19.08 14.08 -21.83
N LEU A 52 18.15 13.94 -20.89
CA LEU A 52 16.83 13.37 -21.10
C LEU A 52 15.74 14.38 -20.71
N THR A 53 14.82 14.63 -21.62
CA THR A 53 13.60 15.39 -21.35
C THR A 53 12.40 14.46 -21.50
N VAL A 54 11.56 14.34 -20.47
CA VAL A 54 10.31 13.57 -20.52
C VAL A 54 9.14 14.52 -20.42
N ILE A 55 8.20 14.43 -21.36
CA ILE A 55 6.98 15.25 -21.36
C ILE A 55 5.75 14.38 -21.20
N TYR A 56 5.10 14.53 -20.06
CA TYR A 56 3.79 13.96 -19.73
C TYR A 56 2.70 14.96 -20.09
N SER A 57 1.85 14.58 -21.05
CA SER A 57 0.65 15.33 -21.42
C SER A 57 -0.36 14.42 -22.09
N GLY A 58 -1.58 14.38 -21.54
CA GLY A 58 -2.74 13.77 -22.19
C GLY A 58 -3.32 14.58 -23.35
N ASP A 59 -2.96 15.86 -23.43
CA ASP A 59 -3.38 16.75 -24.52
C ASP A 59 -2.31 16.87 -25.59
N LEU A 60 -2.73 17.29 -26.79
CA LEU A 60 -1.83 17.62 -27.89
C LEU A 60 -0.89 18.75 -27.56
N TRP A 61 0.29 18.69 -28.15
CA TRP A 61 1.30 19.69 -27.95
C TRP A 61 1.79 20.30 -29.27
N PRO A 62 1.92 21.64 -29.40
CA PRO A 62 2.43 22.32 -30.60
C PRO A 62 3.77 21.83 -31.19
N MET A 63 4.60 21.13 -30.42
CA MET A 63 5.86 20.54 -30.87
C MET A 63 5.74 19.08 -31.31
N ASP A 64 4.56 18.47 -31.12
CA ASP A 64 4.27 17.16 -31.69
C ASP A 64 4.28 17.33 -33.22
N ASP A 65 5.10 16.54 -33.89
CA ASP A 65 5.47 16.73 -35.29
C ASP A 65 4.37 16.16 -36.23
N PRO A 66 3.79 16.95 -37.15
CA PRO A 66 2.74 16.50 -38.07
C PRO A 66 3.13 15.29 -38.92
N GLU A 67 4.42 15.07 -39.19
CA GLU A 67 4.90 13.97 -40.02
C GLU A 67 4.83 12.60 -39.32
N VAL A 68 4.78 12.58 -37.97
CA VAL A 68 4.62 11.35 -37.16
C VAL A 68 3.19 10.78 -37.26
N GLY A 69 2.27 11.45 -37.97
CA GLY A 69 0.92 10.96 -38.28
C GLY A 69 0.09 10.69 -37.03
N TRP A 70 -0.76 11.64 -36.68
CA TRP A 70 -1.62 11.53 -35.51
C TRP A 70 -2.97 10.94 -35.94
N ALA A 71 -3.37 9.78 -35.40
CA ALA A 71 -4.77 9.64 -35.05
C ALA A 71 -4.90 10.03 -33.59
N LEU A 72 -5.49 11.19 -33.44
CA LEU A 72 -5.85 11.77 -32.18
C LEU A 72 -7.12 11.12 -31.67
N ASP A 73 -6.97 9.89 -31.18
CA ASP A 73 -8.00 9.34 -30.33
C ASP A 73 -7.66 9.78 -28.91
N ALA A 74 -8.13 10.99 -28.56
CA ALA A 74 -8.20 11.41 -27.16
C ALA A 74 -9.20 10.48 -26.48
N LEU A 75 -8.70 9.45 -25.82
CA LEU A 75 -9.53 8.43 -25.19
C LEU A 75 -9.91 8.90 -23.78
N GLN A 76 -11.17 8.72 -23.43
CA GLN A 76 -11.66 8.95 -22.07
C GLN A 76 -11.54 7.66 -21.25
N GLN A 77 -10.64 7.70 -20.24
CA GLN A 77 -10.47 6.83 -19.07
C GLN A 77 -10.39 5.29 -19.25
N GLY A 78 -9.65 4.62 -18.36
CA GLY A 78 -9.73 3.16 -18.13
C GLY A 78 -9.10 2.29 -19.21
N ARG A 79 -7.85 2.58 -19.61
CA ARG A 79 -7.16 1.87 -20.70
C ARG A 79 -5.99 1.05 -20.19
N ASP A 80 -5.88 -0.17 -20.70
CA ASP A 80 -4.70 -0.99 -20.44
C ASP A 80 -3.56 -0.56 -21.34
N ILE A 81 -2.42 -0.33 -20.72
CA ILE A 81 -1.17 0.05 -21.35
C ILE A 81 -0.17 -1.05 -21.10
N SER A 82 0.62 -1.35 -22.13
CA SER A 82 1.63 -2.38 -22.07
C SER A 82 2.94 -1.97 -22.74
N SER A 83 4.01 -2.61 -22.30
CA SER A 83 5.29 -2.73 -22.99
C SER A 83 5.78 -4.16 -22.83
N ASP A 84 6.99 -4.45 -23.31
CA ASP A 84 7.62 -5.77 -23.12
C ASP A 84 7.79 -6.16 -21.64
N SER A 85 7.80 -5.19 -20.72
CA SER A 85 8.10 -5.39 -19.29
C SER A 85 7.03 -4.86 -18.33
N LEU A 86 6.07 -4.07 -18.81
CA LEU A 86 5.05 -3.42 -17.98
C LEU A 86 3.65 -3.67 -18.53
N GLU A 87 2.69 -3.83 -17.63
CA GLU A 87 1.27 -3.90 -17.94
C GLU A 87 0.51 -3.22 -16.79
N PHE A 88 -0.23 -2.15 -17.07
CA PHE A 88 -1.01 -1.40 -16.08
C PHE A 88 -2.12 -0.59 -16.76
N ALA A 89 -3.03 -0.03 -15.98
CA ALA A 89 -4.14 0.76 -16.50
C ALA A 89 -3.93 2.27 -16.26
N LEU A 90 -4.39 3.08 -17.21
CA LEU A 90 -4.56 4.54 -17.08
C LEU A 90 -6.03 4.87 -16.78
N TYR A 91 -6.24 5.91 -16.00
CA TYR A 91 -7.55 6.36 -15.51
C TYR A 91 -7.90 7.77 -15.95
N GLY A 92 -6.90 8.59 -16.31
CA GLY A 92 -7.04 9.92 -16.85
C GLY A 92 -7.19 9.95 -18.37
N LYS A 93 -6.87 11.10 -18.94
CA LYS A 93 -6.86 11.30 -20.39
C LYS A 93 -5.61 10.67 -21.00
N CYS A 94 -5.78 10.02 -22.14
CA CYS A 94 -4.68 9.44 -22.91
C CYS A 94 -4.75 9.88 -24.37
N CYS A 95 -3.60 10.27 -24.92
CA CYS A 95 -3.34 10.51 -26.32
C CYS A 95 -2.49 9.35 -26.87
N THR A 96 -2.88 8.82 -28.03
CA THR A 96 -2.13 7.77 -28.74
C THR A 96 -1.51 8.31 -30.03
N PHE A 97 -0.50 7.61 -30.56
CA PHE A 97 0.30 8.00 -31.72
C PHE A 97 0.38 6.83 -32.71
N GLU A 98 0.12 7.08 -34.00
CA GLU A 98 -0.04 5.99 -35.00
C GLU A 98 1.25 5.62 -35.74
N LYS A 99 2.05 6.58 -36.22
CA LYS A 99 3.24 6.26 -37.04
C LYS A 99 4.53 6.29 -36.21
N VAL A 100 4.49 5.62 -35.06
CA VAL A 100 5.67 5.42 -34.20
C VAL A 100 6.29 4.07 -34.52
N ALA A 101 7.51 4.07 -35.05
CA ALA A 101 8.21 2.83 -35.41
C ALA A 101 8.63 1.98 -34.20
N VAL A 102 9.01 2.63 -33.09
CA VAL A 102 9.47 1.95 -31.86
C VAL A 102 8.77 2.59 -30.65
N PRO A 103 7.59 2.10 -30.27
CA PRO A 103 6.89 2.58 -29.08
C PRO A 103 7.60 2.13 -27.80
N LEU A 104 7.56 2.98 -26.77
CA LEU A 104 8.01 2.66 -25.41
C LEU A 104 6.87 2.12 -24.55
N LEU A 105 5.64 2.56 -24.84
CA LEU A 105 4.38 2.06 -24.27
C LEU A 105 3.35 2.02 -25.40
N CYS A 106 2.45 1.05 -25.35
CA CYS A 106 1.33 0.89 -26.27
C CYS A 106 0.02 0.79 -25.52
N GLU A 107 -1.06 1.28 -26.13
CA GLU A 107 -2.42 0.93 -25.71
C GLU A 107 -2.69 -0.51 -26.13
N SER A 108 -3.08 -1.36 -25.17
CA SER A 108 -3.04 -2.81 -25.31
C SER A 108 -4.03 -3.35 -26.35
N GLU A 109 -5.17 -2.70 -26.60
CA GLU A 109 -6.16 -3.18 -27.58
C GLU A 109 -5.80 -2.78 -29.02
N SER A 110 -5.46 -1.51 -29.25
CA SER A 110 -5.17 -0.95 -30.58
C SER A 110 -3.72 -1.13 -31.01
N GLY A 111 -2.81 -1.39 -30.07
CA GLY A 111 -1.36 -1.44 -30.32
C GLY A 111 -0.74 -0.08 -30.65
N ARG A 112 -1.51 1.01 -30.58
CA ARG A 112 -1.01 2.37 -30.86
C ARG A 112 -0.07 2.83 -29.76
N ALA A 113 0.95 3.59 -30.14
CA ALA A 113 1.94 4.08 -29.20
C ALA A 113 1.31 5.09 -28.23
N VAL A 114 1.66 4.99 -26.95
CA VAL A 114 1.33 5.96 -25.89
C VAL A 114 2.57 6.72 -25.45
N ALA A 115 3.75 6.10 -25.56
CA ALA A 115 5.00 6.79 -25.33
C ALA A 115 6.01 6.46 -26.42
N PHE A 116 6.82 7.43 -26.80
CA PHE A 116 7.90 7.25 -27.77
C PHE A 116 9.05 8.22 -27.54
N GLU A 117 10.20 7.89 -28.09
CA GLU A 117 11.40 8.73 -28.04
C GLU A 117 11.65 9.41 -29.39
N LYS A 118 12.01 10.71 -29.34
CA LYS A 118 12.57 11.47 -30.45
C LYS A 118 13.96 11.99 -30.08
N ARG A 119 14.90 11.90 -31.01
CA ARG A 119 16.22 12.52 -30.87
C ARG A 119 16.21 13.94 -31.40
N ALA A 120 16.69 14.89 -30.60
CA ALA A 120 16.88 16.29 -30.97
C ALA A 120 18.35 16.67 -30.76
N GLY A 121 19.21 16.35 -31.73
CA GLY A 121 20.66 16.49 -31.57
C GLY A 121 21.22 15.52 -30.52
N ALA A 122 21.87 16.06 -29.48
CA ALA A 122 22.39 15.29 -28.35
C ALA A 122 21.36 15.06 -27.23
N GLU A 123 20.21 15.75 -27.27
CA GLU A 123 19.12 15.59 -26.31
C GLU A 123 18.17 14.47 -26.75
N ARG A 124 17.77 13.64 -25.78
CA ARG A 124 16.70 12.65 -25.96
C ARG A 124 15.41 13.19 -25.36
N VAL A 125 14.35 13.21 -26.17
CA VAL A 125 13.04 13.70 -25.77
C VAL A 125 12.05 12.55 -25.81
N VAL A 126 11.47 12.21 -24.66
CA VAL A 126 10.42 11.20 -24.54
C VAL A 126 9.08 11.91 -24.41
N ARG A 127 8.16 11.59 -25.32
CA ARG A 127 6.77 12.07 -25.30
C ARG A 127 5.90 10.97 -24.70
N VAL A 128 5.17 11.28 -23.63
CA VAL A 128 4.27 10.35 -22.92
C VAL A 128 2.85 10.91 -22.93
N GLY A 129 1.94 10.19 -23.59
CA GLY A 129 0.58 10.61 -23.93
C GLY A 129 -0.43 10.69 -22.78
N TYR A 130 0.00 10.80 -21.52
CA TYR A 130 -0.88 10.98 -20.36
C TYR A 130 -0.23 11.91 -19.33
N ASP A 131 -1.02 12.48 -18.42
CA ASP A 131 -0.51 13.27 -17.30
C ASP A 131 -0.22 12.37 -16.10
N LEU A 132 1.05 12.25 -15.72
CA LEU A 132 1.50 11.40 -14.62
C LEU A 132 0.85 11.76 -13.28
N LEU A 133 0.69 13.06 -13.00
CA LEU A 133 0.19 13.50 -11.70
C LEU A 133 -1.34 13.34 -11.63
N ASP A 134 -2.06 13.48 -12.73
CA ASP A 134 -3.49 13.14 -12.74
C ASP A 134 -3.73 11.64 -12.48
N GLU A 135 -2.89 10.75 -13.03
CA GLU A 135 -2.94 9.31 -12.73
C GLU A 135 -2.64 9.03 -11.25
N CYS A 136 -1.57 9.61 -10.70
CA CYS A 136 -1.23 9.44 -9.29
C CYS A 136 -2.34 9.97 -8.38
N ARG A 137 -2.96 11.11 -8.72
CA ARG A 137 -4.08 11.68 -7.97
C ARG A 137 -5.26 10.73 -7.93
N PHE A 138 -5.68 10.22 -9.09
CA PHE A 138 -6.79 9.27 -9.18
C PHE A 138 -6.51 8.03 -8.31
N LEU A 139 -5.30 7.48 -8.40
CA LEU A 139 -4.92 6.29 -7.66
C LEU A 139 -4.95 6.48 -6.14
N VAL A 140 -4.46 7.62 -5.61
CA VAL A 140 -4.40 7.83 -4.15
C VAL A 140 -5.69 8.38 -3.55
N GLU A 141 -6.52 9.12 -4.30
CA GLU A 141 -7.77 9.72 -3.81
C GLU A 141 -9.00 8.82 -4.06
N GLU A 142 -9.15 8.29 -5.27
CA GLU A 142 -10.32 7.47 -5.67
C GLU A 142 -10.03 5.97 -5.55
N GLY A 143 -8.85 5.58 -6.05
CA GLY A 143 -8.39 4.21 -6.13
C GLY A 143 -8.82 3.50 -7.42
N GLN A 144 -7.98 2.56 -7.86
CA GLN A 144 -8.28 1.76 -9.05
C GLN A 144 -9.49 0.83 -8.83
N PRO A 145 -10.25 0.49 -9.89
CA PRO A 145 -11.40 -0.40 -9.79
C PRO A 145 -10.96 -1.84 -9.45
N ALA A 146 -11.88 -2.61 -8.87
CA ALA A 146 -11.63 -3.99 -8.43
C ALA A 146 -11.07 -4.92 -9.54
N ALA A 147 -11.44 -4.66 -10.80
CA ALA A 147 -10.95 -5.43 -11.96
C ALA A 147 -9.44 -5.24 -12.21
N LYS A 148 -8.86 -4.12 -11.76
CA LYS A 148 -7.44 -3.78 -11.93
C LYS A 148 -6.60 -3.98 -10.67
N ALA A 149 -7.22 -4.46 -9.58
CA ALA A 149 -6.60 -4.62 -8.26
C ALA A 149 -5.28 -5.42 -8.26
N GLY A 150 -5.09 -6.34 -9.21
CA GLY A 150 -3.91 -7.21 -9.28
C GLY A 150 -2.59 -6.50 -9.59
N VAL A 151 -2.62 -5.26 -10.08
CA VAL A 151 -1.44 -4.51 -10.52
C VAL A 151 -1.21 -3.30 -9.63
N ALA A 152 0.03 -3.03 -9.25
CA ALA A 152 0.42 -1.82 -8.53
C ALA A 152 0.66 -0.68 -9.54
N ALA A 153 -0.40 -0.14 -10.13
CA ALA A 153 -0.30 0.82 -11.26
C ALA A 153 0.55 2.07 -10.94
N LEU A 154 0.48 2.60 -9.71
CA LEU A 154 1.33 3.72 -9.28
C LEU A 154 2.81 3.32 -9.33
N ASP A 155 3.13 2.14 -8.81
CA ASP A 155 4.49 1.62 -8.82
C ASP A 155 4.97 1.31 -10.25
N CYS A 156 4.06 0.94 -11.17
CA CYS A 156 4.37 0.79 -12.60
C CYS A 156 4.75 2.13 -13.26
N HIS A 157 4.13 3.25 -12.89
CA HIS A 157 4.56 4.57 -13.38
C HIS A 157 5.98 4.94 -12.92
N ILE A 158 6.31 4.61 -11.66
CA ILE A 158 7.67 4.79 -11.13
C ILE A 158 8.66 3.90 -11.90
N GLU A 159 8.30 2.64 -12.14
CA GLU A 159 9.12 1.70 -12.90
C GLU A 159 9.32 2.14 -14.36
N PHE A 160 8.30 2.68 -15.01
CA PHE A 160 8.43 3.24 -16.35
C PHE A 160 9.46 4.39 -16.37
N LEU A 161 9.36 5.33 -15.42
CA LEU A 161 10.34 6.41 -15.31
C LEU A 161 11.75 5.88 -15.01
N ARG A 162 11.88 4.86 -14.16
CA ARG A 162 13.15 4.16 -13.88
C ARG A 162 13.77 3.60 -15.16
N GLN A 163 12.97 2.95 -16.01
CA GLN A 163 13.42 2.41 -17.29
C GLN A 163 13.91 3.51 -18.25
N LEU A 164 13.19 4.64 -18.33
CA LEU A 164 13.60 5.78 -19.17
C LEU A 164 14.95 6.37 -18.73
N ILE A 165 15.17 6.47 -17.43
CA ILE A 165 16.41 6.97 -16.82
C ILE A 165 17.56 5.97 -17.07
N ASN A 166 17.34 4.68 -16.81
CA ASN A 166 18.35 3.63 -17.04
C ASN A 166 18.79 3.55 -18.51
N ALA A 167 17.86 3.76 -19.44
CA ALA A 167 18.16 3.75 -20.87
C ALA A 167 19.14 4.87 -21.31
N GLN A 168 19.44 5.85 -20.47
CA GLN A 168 20.42 6.91 -20.74
C GLN A 168 21.85 6.52 -20.43
N GLY A 169 22.06 5.48 -19.63
CA GLY A 169 23.38 4.99 -19.26
C GLY A 169 24.19 5.93 -18.35
N PHE A 170 23.54 6.86 -17.64
CA PHE A 170 24.19 7.60 -16.56
C PHE A 170 23.97 6.93 -15.22
N GLU A 171 24.90 7.12 -14.28
CA GLU A 171 24.74 6.66 -12.90
C GLU A 171 23.75 7.54 -12.14
N TRP A 172 22.88 6.91 -11.35
CA TRP A 172 21.93 7.60 -10.48
C TRP A 172 21.58 6.72 -9.28
N ALA A 173 20.78 7.25 -8.34
CA ALA A 173 20.45 6.49 -7.13
C ALA A 173 19.02 6.69 -6.65
N GLU A 174 18.57 5.76 -5.82
CA GLU A 174 17.32 5.80 -5.09
C GLU A 174 17.45 5.10 -3.73
N VAL A 175 16.50 5.37 -2.84
CA VAL A 175 16.29 4.57 -1.63
C VAL A 175 15.03 3.76 -1.85
N PRO A 176 15.10 2.48 -2.27
CA PRO A 176 13.90 1.71 -2.57
C PRO A 176 13.00 1.54 -1.33
N PRO A 177 11.68 1.28 -1.50
CA PRO A 177 10.75 1.05 -0.40
C PRO A 177 10.88 -0.38 0.17
N VAL A 178 12.12 -0.80 0.40
CA VAL A 178 12.51 -2.14 0.82
C VAL A 178 13.44 -2.04 2.04
N PRO A 179 13.21 -2.80 3.12
CA PRO A 179 14.08 -2.78 4.28
C PRO A 179 15.39 -3.52 3.98
N SER A 180 16.49 -3.04 4.55
CA SER A 180 17.80 -3.68 4.37
C SER A 180 17.80 -5.14 4.81
N GLY A 181 18.25 -6.04 3.93
CA GLY A 181 18.28 -7.50 4.18
C GLY A 181 17.00 -8.25 3.80
N TYR A 182 16.01 -7.58 3.23
CA TYR A 182 14.70 -8.15 2.89
C TYR A 182 14.29 -7.73 1.47
N ARG A 183 13.19 -8.29 0.97
CA ARG A 183 12.64 -7.98 -0.37
C ARG A 183 11.42 -7.07 -0.34
N PHE A 184 10.62 -7.12 0.73
CA PHE A 184 9.42 -6.31 0.96
C PHE A 184 8.95 -6.45 2.42
N PHE A 185 7.93 -5.72 2.82
CA PHE A 185 7.29 -5.80 4.14
C PHE A 185 6.04 -6.69 4.13
N ALA A 186 5.69 -7.26 5.28
CA ALA A 186 4.38 -7.83 5.53
C ALA A 186 3.85 -7.30 6.86
N ALA A 187 2.80 -6.47 6.80
CA ALA A 187 2.09 -6.00 7.97
C ALA A 187 0.99 -6.99 8.34
N LEU A 188 1.13 -7.66 9.48
CA LEU A 188 0.13 -8.59 9.98
C LEU A 188 -0.92 -7.85 10.79
N THR A 189 -2.18 -7.92 10.36
CA THR A 189 -3.28 -7.23 11.01
C THR A 189 -4.51 -8.11 11.17
N HIS A 190 -5.29 -7.86 12.22
CA HIS A 190 -6.50 -8.60 12.56
C HIS A 190 -7.60 -7.64 12.97
N ASP A 191 -8.70 -7.64 12.24
CA ASP A 191 -9.91 -6.96 12.67
C ASP A 191 -10.66 -7.86 13.67
N VAL A 192 -10.94 -7.32 14.85
CA VAL A 192 -11.68 -7.99 15.92
C VAL A 192 -13.12 -7.53 15.85
N ASP A 193 -14.00 -8.34 15.25
CA ASP A 193 -15.41 -7.98 15.06
C ASP A 193 -16.33 -8.71 16.04
N HIS A 194 -16.02 -9.97 16.31
CA HIS A 194 -16.88 -10.93 17.01
C HIS A 194 -16.03 -11.84 17.94
N PRO A 195 -15.39 -11.28 18.97
CA PRO A 195 -14.32 -11.95 19.74
C PRO A 195 -14.79 -13.14 20.58
N SER A 196 -16.10 -13.29 20.80
CA SER A 196 -16.66 -14.31 21.68
C SER A 196 -18.09 -14.65 21.29
N LEU A 197 -18.38 -15.94 21.13
CA LEU A 197 -19.73 -16.42 20.87
C LEU A 197 -20.67 -16.11 22.04
N ARG A 198 -20.15 -16.09 23.27
CA ARG A 198 -20.94 -15.80 24.49
C ARG A 198 -21.57 -14.40 24.52
N LEU A 199 -21.07 -13.47 23.72
CA LEU A 199 -21.63 -12.12 23.59
C LEU A 199 -22.85 -12.07 22.65
N HIS A 200 -23.09 -13.16 21.92
CA HIS A 200 -24.20 -13.30 21.00
C HIS A 200 -25.32 -14.15 21.61
N GLY A 201 -26.56 -13.84 21.23
CA GLY A 201 -27.75 -14.62 21.58
C GLY A 201 -28.23 -15.43 20.37
N LEU A 202 -29.52 -15.40 20.11
CA LEU A 202 -30.11 -15.82 18.83
C LEU A 202 -30.21 -14.63 17.86
N ASP A 203 -29.08 -13.95 17.66
CA ASP A 203 -28.99 -12.83 16.71
C ASP A 203 -28.57 -13.29 15.31
N HIS A 204 -28.57 -12.36 14.35
CA HIS A 204 -28.19 -12.63 12.97
C HIS A 204 -26.79 -13.27 12.84
N THR A 205 -25.83 -12.87 13.68
CA THR A 205 -24.45 -13.34 13.62
C THR A 205 -24.33 -14.78 14.11
N ALA A 206 -24.99 -15.12 15.22
CA ALA A 206 -25.07 -16.49 15.75
C ALA A 206 -25.89 -17.42 14.85
N LEU A 207 -27.04 -16.97 14.34
CA LEU A 207 -27.87 -17.74 13.40
C LEU A 207 -27.13 -17.97 12.08
N GLY A 208 -26.44 -16.96 11.57
CA GLY A 208 -25.59 -17.08 10.38
C GLY A 208 -24.46 -18.09 10.59
N PHE A 209 -23.85 -18.12 11.77
CA PHE A 209 -22.90 -19.18 12.14
C PHE A 209 -23.54 -20.56 12.14
N LEU A 210 -24.70 -20.76 12.78
CA LEU A 210 -25.37 -22.06 12.82
C LEU A 210 -25.69 -22.55 11.41
N TYR A 211 -26.19 -21.67 10.53
CA TYR A 211 -26.46 -22.00 9.13
C TYR A 211 -25.18 -22.43 8.39
N ARG A 212 -24.12 -21.62 8.43
CA ARG A 212 -22.87 -21.91 7.70
C ARG A 212 -22.15 -23.14 8.28
N ALA A 213 -22.17 -23.30 9.61
CA ALA A 213 -21.60 -24.46 10.29
C ALA A 213 -22.38 -25.76 10.05
N THR A 214 -23.65 -25.71 9.64
CA THR A 214 -24.47 -26.90 9.36
C THR A 214 -24.70 -27.07 7.85
N ALA A 215 -25.79 -26.50 7.32
CA ALA A 215 -26.21 -26.61 5.93
C ALA A 215 -25.16 -26.09 4.95
N GLY A 216 -24.50 -24.96 5.27
CA GLY A 216 -23.41 -24.41 4.44
C GLY A 216 -22.27 -25.40 4.28
N SER A 217 -21.75 -25.94 5.40
CA SER A 217 -20.65 -26.91 5.37
C SER A 217 -21.01 -28.23 4.68
N LEU A 218 -22.28 -28.66 4.73
CA LEU A 218 -22.76 -29.82 3.98
C LEU A 218 -22.71 -29.54 2.48
N TRP A 219 -23.18 -28.37 2.06
CA TRP A 219 -23.17 -27.93 0.68
C TRP A 219 -21.74 -27.83 0.12
N ASP A 220 -20.81 -27.27 0.88
CA ASP A 220 -19.40 -27.19 0.50
C ASP A 220 -18.72 -28.56 0.43
N ALA A 221 -19.10 -29.50 1.30
CA ALA A 221 -18.62 -30.88 1.23
C ALA A 221 -19.13 -31.61 -0.02
N ILE A 222 -20.42 -31.43 -0.37
CA ILE A 222 -21.01 -31.97 -1.61
C ILE A 222 -20.29 -31.42 -2.85
N ARG A 223 -19.96 -30.12 -2.84
CA ARG A 223 -19.16 -29.46 -3.89
C ARG A 223 -17.67 -29.80 -3.86
N ARG A 224 -17.21 -30.65 -2.93
CA ARG A 224 -15.80 -31.02 -2.72
C ARG A 224 -14.88 -29.83 -2.40
N ARG A 225 -15.44 -28.73 -1.90
CA ARG A 225 -14.70 -27.55 -1.43
C ARG A 225 -14.27 -27.67 0.04
N LEU A 226 -14.99 -28.47 0.82
CA LEU A 226 -14.68 -28.73 2.23
C LEU A 226 -14.48 -30.22 2.49
N PRO A 227 -13.31 -30.65 3.01
CA PRO A 227 -13.12 -32.04 3.43
C PRO A 227 -14.13 -32.45 4.51
N VAL A 228 -14.65 -33.68 4.43
CA VAL A 228 -15.66 -34.22 5.37
C VAL A 228 -15.23 -34.07 6.84
N ARG A 229 -13.95 -34.26 7.15
CA ARG A 229 -13.42 -34.04 8.52
C ARG A 229 -13.66 -32.62 9.06
N LEU A 230 -13.57 -31.62 8.19
CA LEU A 230 -13.76 -30.21 8.55
C LEU A 230 -15.26 -29.88 8.65
N MET A 231 -16.10 -30.52 7.84
CA MET A 231 -17.56 -30.47 7.99
C MET A 231 -18.00 -31.04 9.35
N LEU A 232 -17.50 -32.22 9.73
CA LEU A 232 -17.81 -32.84 11.03
C LEU A 232 -17.37 -31.95 12.20
N ARG A 233 -16.22 -31.26 12.08
CA ARG A 233 -15.78 -30.26 13.07
C ARG A 233 -16.75 -29.07 13.16
N ASN A 234 -17.29 -28.61 12.04
CA ASN A 234 -18.31 -27.55 12.04
C ASN A 234 -19.61 -28.00 12.71
N TRP A 235 -20.08 -29.20 12.40
CA TRP A 235 -21.29 -29.77 13.01
C TRP A 235 -21.11 -29.96 14.51
N LEU A 236 -19.94 -30.45 14.95
CA LEU A 236 -19.63 -30.56 16.37
C LEU A 236 -19.63 -29.18 17.06
N ALA A 237 -19.15 -28.13 16.40
CA ALA A 237 -19.20 -26.77 16.94
C ALA A 237 -20.65 -26.26 17.06
N ALA A 238 -21.50 -26.52 16.07
CA ALA A 238 -22.92 -26.20 16.14
C ALA A 238 -23.62 -26.95 17.31
N LEU A 239 -23.31 -28.22 17.52
CA LEU A 239 -23.80 -29.00 18.67
C LEU A 239 -23.29 -28.45 20.02
N LYS A 240 -22.07 -27.90 20.04
CA LYS A 240 -21.46 -27.29 21.23
C LYS A 240 -21.99 -25.89 21.55
N PHE A 241 -22.71 -25.25 20.63
CA PHE A 241 -23.24 -23.89 20.77
C PHE A 241 -23.90 -23.63 22.14
N PRO A 242 -24.94 -24.37 22.59
CA PRO A 242 -25.58 -24.11 23.89
C PRO A 242 -24.62 -24.28 25.06
N PHE A 243 -23.68 -25.22 24.99
CA PHE A 243 -22.69 -25.47 26.05
C PHE A 243 -21.66 -24.33 26.15
N VAL A 244 -21.36 -23.63 25.06
CA VAL A 244 -20.50 -22.43 25.10
C VAL A 244 -21.22 -21.33 25.88
N HIS A 245 -22.51 -21.09 25.61
CA HIS A 245 -23.30 -20.08 26.32
C HIS A 245 -23.48 -20.42 27.81
N LEU A 246 -23.67 -21.70 28.14
CA LEU A 246 -23.76 -22.17 29.53
C LEU A 246 -22.43 -22.19 30.28
N GLY A 247 -21.31 -21.86 29.62
CA GLY A 247 -20.00 -21.88 30.25
C GLY A 247 -19.37 -23.28 30.41
N LEU A 248 -20.05 -24.32 29.91
CA LEU A 248 -19.66 -25.73 30.08
C LEU A 248 -18.56 -26.17 29.11
N THR A 249 -18.29 -25.40 28.07
CA THR A 249 -17.18 -25.64 27.14
C THR A 249 -16.49 -24.34 26.74
N ALA A 250 -15.26 -24.47 26.22
CA ALA A 250 -14.45 -23.35 25.77
C ALA A 250 -15.11 -22.64 24.57
N ASP A 251 -15.00 -21.31 24.55
CA ASP A 251 -15.50 -20.51 23.45
C ASP A 251 -14.58 -20.64 22.22
N PHE A 252 -15.04 -21.36 21.21
CA PHE A 252 -14.28 -21.61 19.99
C PHE A 252 -14.24 -20.41 19.01
N TRP A 253 -14.89 -19.29 19.33
CA TRP A 253 -14.69 -18.00 18.63
C TRP A 253 -13.53 -17.20 19.20
N ARG A 254 -13.10 -17.49 20.43
CA ARG A 254 -12.01 -16.76 21.08
C ARG A 254 -10.63 -17.25 20.59
N THR A 255 -10.45 -17.30 19.28
CA THR A 255 -9.23 -17.80 18.63
C THR A 255 -8.21 -16.71 18.35
N PHE A 256 -8.62 -15.44 18.27
CA PHE A 256 -7.72 -14.34 17.89
C PHE A 256 -6.53 -14.17 18.83
N VAL A 257 -6.68 -14.49 20.12
CA VAL A 257 -5.58 -14.45 21.11
C VAL A 257 -4.47 -15.49 20.85
N THR A 258 -4.71 -16.45 19.95
CA THR A 258 -3.78 -17.54 19.61
C THR A 258 -2.92 -17.25 18.38
N TYR A 259 -3.27 -16.21 17.60
CA TYR A 259 -2.48 -15.76 16.45
C TYR A 259 -1.00 -15.52 16.78
N PRO A 260 -0.65 -14.79 17.87
CA PRO A 260 0.75 -14.47 18.17
C PRO A 260 1.60 -15.72 18.43
N ASP A 261 1.00 -16.79 18.94
CA ASP A 261 1.71 -18.04 19.27
C ASP A 261 2.18 -18.79 18.00
N ARG A 262 1.55 -18.51 16.85
CA ARG A 262 1.85 -19.16 15.56
C ARG A 262 2.51 -18.23 14.54
N GLU A 263 2.26 -16.94 14.63
CA GLU A 263 2.86 -15.92 13.75
C GLU A 263 4.35 -15.75 13.97
N ARG A 264 4.84 -16.06 15.18
CA ARG A 264 6.26 -15.92 15.57
C ARG A 264 6.81 -14.50 15.34
N CYS A 265 5.92 -13.51 15.20
CA CYS A 265 6.21 -12.09 15.06
C CYS A 265 5.06 -11.30 15.70
N ARG A 266 5.18 -9.96 15.70
CA ARG A 266 4.19 -9.06 16.30
C ARG A 266 3.18 -8.64 15.24
N SER A 267 1.91 -8.59 15.64
CA SER A 267 0.78 -8.25 14.76
C SER A 267 -0.05 -7.12 15.36
N THR A 268 -0.92 -6.54 14.52
CA THR A 268 -1.78 -5.41 14.87
C THR A 268 -3.22 -5.88 15.01
N TYR A 269 -3.89 -5.50 16.08
CA TYR A 269 -5.30 -5.82 16.29
C TYR A 269 -6.11 -4.54 16.25
N PHE A 270 -6.98 -4.41 15.24
CA PHE A 270 -7.95 -3.33 15.18
C PHE A 270 -9.17 -3.73 16.00
N VAL A 271 -9.45 -2.96 17.05
CA VAL A 271 -10.50 -3.25 18.04
C VAL A 271 -11.59 -2.20 18.01
N LEU A 272 -12.85 -2.63 17.95
CA LEU A 272 -14.00 -1.74 18.02
C LEU A 272 -14.08 -1.04 19.39
N PRO A 273 -14.25 0.29 19.43
CA PRO A 273 -14.22 1.04 20.69
C PRO A 273 -15.49 0.82 21.51
N PHE A 274 -16.66 0.74 20.88
CA PHE A 274 -17.95 0.78 21.56
C PHE A 274 -18.90 -0.32 21.10
N ARG A 275 -19.60 -0.92 22.07
CA ARG A 275 -20.60 -1.96 21.84
C ARG A 275 -21.91 -1.40 21.29
N ARG A 276 -22.54 -2.17 20.41
CA ARG A 276 -23.88 -1.94 19.85
C ARG A 276 -24.03 -0.60 19.13
N VAL A 277 -22.95 -0.08 18.56
CA VAL A 277 -22.95 1.13 17.74
C VAL A 277 -22.74 0.74 16.28
N ALA A 278 -23.78 0.89 15.45
CA ALA A 278 -23.69 0.61 14.02
C ALA A 278 -22.97 1.72 13.24
N GLY A 279 -22.96 2.95 13.78
CA GLY A 279 -22.43 4.13 13.13
C GLY A 279 -23.35 4.74 12.08
N ARG A 280 -22.79 5.58 11.22
CA ARG A 280 -23.46 6.34 10.16
C ARG A 280 -22.82 6.08 8.80
N THR A 281 -23.61 6.27 7.74
CA THR A 281 -23.11 6.52 6.38
C THR A 281 -23.04 8.04 6.16
N GLU A 282 -22.61 8.49 4.97
CA GLU A 282 -22.54 9.93 4.67
C GLU A 282 -23.87 10.67 4.85
N SER A 283 -25.00 9.98 4.62
CA SER A 283 -26.32 10.59 4.58
C SER A 283 -27.35 9.95 5.51
N GLN A 284 -27.08 8.79 6.10
CA GLN A 284 -28.06 8.01 6.85
C GLN A 284 -27.45 7.24 8.02
N ALA A 285 -28.29 6.62 8.85
CA ALA A 285 -27.82 5.63 9.81
C ALA A 285 -27.23 4.41 9.07
N ALA A 286 -26.11 3.88 9.55
CA ALA A 286 -25.56 2.66 9.00
C ALA A 286 -26.47 1.46 9.32
N PRO A 287 -26.40 0.38 8.52
CA PRO A 287 -27.23 -0.78 8.76
C PRO A 287 -27.00 -1.39 10.15
N ALA A 288 -28.08 -1.72 10.87
CA ALA A 288 -28.03 -2.16 12.26
C ALA A 288 -27.13 -3.40 12.48
N TYR A 289 -26.98 -4.26 11.47
CA TYR A 289 -26.14 -5.46 11.54
C TYR A 289 -24.62 -5.17 11.52
N ARG A 290 -24.20 -3.92 11.29
CA ARG A 290 -22.81 -3.46 11.50
C ARG A 290 -22.49 -3.30 12.99
N ALA A 291 -23.50 -3.16 13.86
CA ALA A 291 -23.25 -3.01 15.28
C ALA A 291 -22.66 -4.31 15.87
N SER A 292 -21.47 -4.22 16.45
CA SER A 292 -20.89 -5.36 17.16
C SER A 292 -21.52 -5.55 18.54
N ALA A 293 -21.55 -6.80 19.01
CA ALA A 293 -22.05 -7.15 20.34
C ALA A 293 -21.08 -6.76 21.47
N TYR A 294 -19.87 -6.30 21.15
CA TYR A 294 -18.82 -5.94 22.10
C TYR A 294 -18.23 -4.55 21.82
N GLY A 295 -17.58 -3.97 22.83
CA GLY A 295 -16.64 -2.85 22.69
C GLY A 295 -15.34 -3.16 23.41
N ALA A 296 -14.29 -2.36 23.18
CA ALA A 296 -12.93 -2.63 23.64
C ALA A 296 -12.84 -2.95 25.15
N SER A 297 -13.67 -2.30 25.98
CA SER A 297 -13.74 -2.56 27.42
C SER A 297 -14.14 -4.01 27.78
N ASP A 298 -14.98 -4.64 26.96
CA ASP A 298 -15.48 -6.00 27.19
C ASP A 298 -14.38 -7.07 27.01
N ILE A 299 -13.30 -6.74 26.28
CA ILE A 299 -12.14 -7.62 26.02
C ILE A 299 -10.83 -7.03 26.57
N ALA A 300 -10.90 -6.17 27.59
CA ALA A 300 -9.72 -5.51 28.15
C ALA A 300 -8.66 -6.49 28.68
N GLY A 301 -9.06 -7.68 29.13
CA GLY A 301 -8.15 -8.74 29.55
C GLY A 301 -7.32 -9.29 28.39
N GLU A 302 -7.96 -9.54 27.26
CA GLU A 302 -7.35 -9.99 26.01
C GLU A 302 -6.46 -8.91 25.40
N ILE A 303 -6.89 -7.64 25.42
CA ILE A 303 -6.08 -6.49 25.00
C ILE A 303 -4.75 -6.47 25.77
N ARG A 304 -4.80 -6.57 27.12
CA ARG A 304 -3.59 -6.64 27.95
C ARG A 304 -2.73 -7.86 27.63
N ALA A 305 -3.33 -9.01 27.40
CA ALA A 305 -2.61 -10.24 27.03
C ALA A 305 -1.88 -10.07 25.69
N LEU A 306 -2.53 -9.49 24.67
CA LEU A 306 -1.91 -9.19 23.38
C LEU A 306 -0.78 -8.17 23.50
N GLN A 307 -0.97 -7.09 24.26
CA GLN A 307 0.09 -6.10 24.53
C GLN A 307 1.30 -6.73 25.25
N SER A 308 1.08 -7.66 26.19
CA SER A 308 2.17 -8.37 26.88
C SER A 308 3.02 -9.23 25.95
N LYS A 309 2.46 -9.65 24.80
CA LYS A 309 3.17 -10.35 23.72
C LYS A 309 3.81 -9.38 22.71
N GLY A 310 3.74 -8.07 22.94
CA GLY A 310 4.27 -7.03 22.05
C GLY A 310 3.41 -6.77 20.81
N CYS A 311 2.15 -7.23 20.78
CA CYS A 311 1.24 -6.90 19.69
C CYS A 311 0.74 -5.46 19.81
N GLU A 312 0.45 -4.85 18.66
CA GLU A 312 -0.14 -3.52 18.59
C GLU A 312 -1.67 -3.60 18.74
N ILE A 313 -2.24 -2.65 19.45
CA ILE A 313 -3.70 -2.46 19.55
C ILE A 313 -4.04 -1.12 18.91
N ALA A 314 -4.85 -1.17 17.86
CA ALA A 314 -5.25 -0.04 17.05
C ALA A 314 -6.79 0.11 17.06
N LEU A 315 -7.28 1.27 16.62
CA LEU A 315 -8.70 1.56 16.58
C LEU A 315 -9.36 0.92 15.36
N HIS A 316 -10.37 0.06 15.58
CA HIS A 316 -11.33 -0.28 14.53
C HIS A 316 -12.47 0.74 14.53
N GLY A 317 -12.34 1.80 13.74
CA GLY A 317 -13.20 2.98 13.86
C GLY A 317 -14.64 2.75 13.39
N ILE A 318 -15.60 3.41 14.03
CA ILE A 318 -17.03 3.31 13.69
C ILE A 318 -17.46 4.53 12.87
N ASP A 319 -17.39 5.72 13.49
CA ASP A 319 -17.74 7.03 12.91
C ASP A 319 -16.54 7.98 12.83
N ALA A 320 -15.35 7.53 13.24
CA ALA A 320 -14.12 8.34 13.22
C ALA A 320 -13.76 8.90 11.83
N TRP A 321 -14.27 8.28 10.76
CA TRP A 321 -14.05 8.70 9.38
C TRP A 321 -14.86 9.93 8.98
N ILE A 322 -16.00 10.20 9.61
CA ILE A 322 -16.92 11.26 9.19
C ILE A 322 -17.11 12.34 10.26
N ASP A 323 -16.79 12.05 11.52
CA ASP A 323 -17.07 12.95 12.64
C ASP A 323 -15.87 13.10 13.56
N LEU A 324 -15.35 14.32 13.68
CA LEU A 324 -14.18 14.62 14.49
C LEU A 324 -14.39 14.33 16.00
N GLN A 325 -15.60 14.56 16.52
CA GLN A 325 -15.88 14.31 17.93
C GLN A 325 -15.94 12.81 18.19
N SER A 326 -16.58 12.04 17.31
CA SER A 326 -16.54 10.57 17.34
C SER A 326 -15.10 10.08 17.22
N ALA A 327 -14.32 10.57 16.26
CA ALA A 327 -12.92 10.19 16.08
C ALA A 327 -12.10 10.38 17.35
N ARG A 328 -12.23 11.53 18.01
CA ARG A 328 -11.55 11.81 19.29
C ARG A 328 -12.02 10.87 20.40
N SER A 329 -13.32 10.62 20.51
CA SER A 329 -13.91 9.72 21.52
C SER A 329 -13.43 8.28 21.34
N GLU A 330 -13.51 7.77 20.11
CA GLU A 330 -13.10 6.41 19.74
C GLU A 330 -11.60 6.18 19.96
N LEU A 331 -10.74 7.12 19.53
CA LEU A 331 -9.30 7.06 19.82
C LEU A 331 -9.02 7.12 21.33
N SER A 332 -9.72 7.98 22.06
CA SER A 332 -9.53 8.14 23.50
C SER A 332 -9.86 6.86 24.27
N GLU A 333 -10.88 6.11 23.85
CA GLU A 333 -11.22 4.84 24.48
C GLU A 333 -10.09 3.79 24.32
N ILE A 334 -9.51 3.68 23.12
CA ILE A 334 -8.38 2.79 22.90
C ILE A 334 -7.16 3.25 23.70
N ARG A 335 -6.81 4.55 23.65
CA ARG A 335 -5.69 5.13 24.44
C ARG A 335 -5.82 4.84 25.94
N ARG A 336 -7.03 4.99 26.47
CA ARG A 336 -7.33 4.75 27.88
C ARG A 336 -7.09 3.29 28.29
N LEU A 337 -7.43 2.34 27.42
CA LEU A 337 -7.26 0.91 27.70
C LEU A 337 -5.83 0.42 27.50
N THR A 338 -5.12 0.97 26.51
CA THR A 338 -3.78 0.50 26.12
C THR A 338 -2.65 1.26 26.80
N GLY A 339 -2.88 2.51 27.21
CA GLY A 339 -1.84 3.43 27.68
C GLY A 339 -0.98 4.03 26.54
N THR A 340 -1.23 3.65 25.29
CA THR A 340 -0.48 4.11 24.11
C THR A 340 -1.12 5.37 23.53
N GLN A 341 -0.33 6.40 23.21
CA GLN A 341 -0.86 7.65 22.62
C GLN A 341 -0.98 7.60 21.10
N GLU A 342 0.00 6.97 20.45
CA GLU A 342 0.07 6.76 19.00
C GLU A 342 -0.82 5.56 18.65
N ILE A 343 -2.04 5.84 18.20
CA ILE A 343 -3.03 4.82 17.85
C ILE A 343 -3.29 4.92 16.34
N GLY A 344 -3.04 3.81 15.63
CA GLY A 344 -3.46 3.62 14.25
C GLY A 344 -4.95 3.38 14.12
N VAL A 345 -5.47 3.54 12.89
CA VAL A 345 -6.89 3.37 12.59
C VAL A 345 -7.10 2.45 11.40
N ARG A 346 -8.13 1.62 11.46
CA ARG A 346 -8.80 1.04 10.30
C ARG A 346 -10.29 1.15 10.50
N MET A 347 -11.01 1.68 9.52
CA MET A 347 -12.45 1.84 9.67
C MET A 347 -13.18 0.52 9.49
N HIS A 348 -14.12 0.23 10.38
CA HIS A 348 -14.98 -0.95 10.32
C HIS A 348 -15.76 -0.94 8.99
N TRP A 349 -15.62 -2.02 8.22
CA TRP A 349 -16.14 -2.20 6.86
C TRP A 349 -15.48 -1.33 5.79
N LEU A 350 -14.28 -0.82 6.09
CA LEU A 350 -13.54 0.10 5.24
C LEU A 350 -14.35 1.34 4.85
N TYR A 351 -15.24 1.80 5.74
CA TYR A 351 -16.02 3.02 5.53
C TYR A 351 -15.07 4.21 5.41
N PHE A 352 -15.22 4.94 4.32
CA PHE A 352 -14.30 5.98 3.93
C PHE A 352 -15.02 7.01 3.05
N GLY A 353 -14.61 8.27 3.15
CA GLY A 353 -15.07 9.38 2.32
C GLY A 353 -13.96 10.39 2.13
N HIS A 354 -14.18 11.38 1.27
CA HIS A 354 -13.15 12.36 0.88
C HIS A 354 -12.50 13.10 2.06
N GLN A 355 -13.23 13.30 3.17
CA GLN A 355 -12.75 14.03 4.36
C GLN A 355 -12.19 13.11 5.46
N SER A 356 -12.12 11.79 5.23
CA SER A 356 -11.73 10.82 6.25
C SER A 356 -10.32 11.07 6.77
N HIS A 357 -9.32 11.13 5.89
CA HIS A 357 -7.93 11.36 6.32
C HIS A 357 -7.77 12.66 7.11
N ALA A 358 -8.37 13.75 6.65
CA ALA A 358 -8.33 15.04 7.35
C ALA A 358 -9.01 14.97 8.74
N THR A 359 -10.11 14.24 8.86
CA THR A 359 -10.81 14.03 10.13
C THR A 359 -9.96 13.22 11.11
N LEU A 360 -9.37 12.12 10.64
CA LEU A 360 -8.50 11.25 11.43
C LEU A 360 -7.23 11.97 11.89
N GLU A 361 -6.61 12.76 11.00
CA GLU A 361 -5.44 13.58 11.35
C GLU A 361 -5.78 14.60 12.45
N ARG A 362 -6.88 15.35 12.30
CA ARG A 362 -7.34 16.34 13.30
C ARG A 362 -7.72 15.71 14.63
N ALA A 363 -8.11 14.44 14.63
CA ALA A 363 -8.37 13.66 15.84
C ALA A 363 -7.08 13.13 16.51
N GLY A 364 -5.97 13.17 15.78
CA GLY A 364 -4.65 12.73 16.24
C GLY A 364 -4.41 11.24 16.04
N ALA A 365 -5.00 10.61 15.02
CA ALA A 365 -4.58 9.27 14.60
C ALA A 365 -3.09 9.26 14.20
N ASP A 366 -2.39 8.15 14.43
CA ASP A 366 -0.98 8.05 14.02
C ASP A 366 -0.83 7.68 12.54
N TYR A 367 -1.64 6.74 12.08
CA TYR A 367 -1.74 6.30 10.71
C TYR A 367 -3.15 5.76 10.42
N ASP A 368 -3.48 5.64 9.14
CA ASP A 368 -4.69 4.98 8.66
C ASP A 368 -4.32 3.74 7.82
N SER A 369 -5.16 2.71 7.84
CA SER A 369 -5.00 1.47 7.06
C SER A 369 -6.37 1.02 6.52
N THR A 370 -7.12 1.98 6.00
CA THR A 370 -8.50 1.81 5.54
C THR A 370 -8.61 1.64 4.03
N VAL A 371 -7.69 2.23 3.25
CA VAL A 371 -7.69 2.15 1.78
C VAL A 371 -7.40 0.72 1.34
N GLY A 372 -8.46 0.01 0.98
CA GLY A 372 -8.42 -1.36 0.46
C GLY A 372 -9.77 -1.75 -0.17
N PHE A 373 -9.90 -3.02 -0.55
CA PHE A 373 -11.11 -3.57 -1.15
C PHE A 373 -11.87 -4.47 -0.18
N ASN A 374 -13.20 -4.34 -0.14
CA ASN A 374 -14.07 -5.25 0.60
C ASN A 374 -14.36 -6.57 -0.15
N THR A 375 -14.39 -6.52 -1.49
CA THR A 375 -14.92 -7.62 -2.33
C THR A 375 -13.86 -8.30 -3.20
N THR A 376 -12.63 -7.79 -3.22
CA THR A 376 -11.48 -8.36 -3.93
C THR A 376 -10.21 -8.13 -3.10
N VAL A 377 -9.05 -8.57 -3.61
CA VAL A 377 -7.72 -8.32 -3.03
C VAL A 377 -6.82 -7.64 -4.04
N GLY A 378 -5.92 -6.78 -3.57
CA GLY A 378 -4.94 -6.09 -4.40
C GLY A 378 -4.73 -4.62 -4.03
N PHE A 379 -4.11 -3.87 -4.93
CA PHE A 379 -3.58 -2.53 -4.69
C PHE A 379 -4.64 -1.46 -4.99
N ARG A 380 -5.55 -1.15 -4.06
CA ARG A 380 -6.57 -0.11 -4.33
C ARG A 380 -5.94 1.25 -4.66
N ALA A 381 -4.87 1.63 -3.95
CA ALA A 381 -4.16 2.88 -4.20
C ALA A 381 -3.12 2.79 -5.33
N GLY A 382 -3.09 1.68 -6.09
CA GLY A 382 -2.07 1.41 -7.10
C GLY A 382 -0.66 1.18 -6.54
N THR A 383 -0.48 1.09 -5.22
CA THR A 383 0.83 0.84 -4.59
C THR A 383 0.70 0.00 -3.33
N GLY A 384 1.75 -0.75 -3.02
CA GLY A 384 1.93 -1.39 -1.70
C GLY A 384 2.66 -0.50 -0.69
N GLN A 385 3.10 0.69 -1.09
CA GLN A 385 3.86 1.61 -0.25
C GLN A 385 2.97 2.42 0.69
N VAL A 386 3.55 2.87 1.80
CA VAL A 386 2.91 3.82 2.72
C VAL A 386 2.98 5.22 2.10
N PHE A 387 1.82 5.80 1.84
CA PHE A 387 1.71 7.11 1.20
C PHE A 387 1.12 8.17 2.14
N LYS A 388 1.34 9.45 1.84
CA LYS A 388 0.69 10.55 2.54
C LYS A 388 -0.50 11.04 1.69
N PRO A 389 -1.73 10.94 2.18
CA PRO A 389 -2.89 11.50 1.48
C PRO A 389 -2.72 13.01 1.24
N LEU A 390 -3.33 13.52 0.17
CA LEU A 390 -3.07 14.88 -0.30
C LEU A 390 -3.70 15.97 0.60
N GLN A 391 -4.75 15.61 1.33
CA GLN A 391 -5.51 16.51 2.19
C GLN A 391 -4.91 16.67 3.61
N VAL A 392 -3.78 16.01 3.90
CA VAL A 392 -3.17 15.92 5.23
C VAL A 392 -1.68 16.23 5.23
N GLU A 393 -1.16 16.59 6.41
CA GLU A 393 0.23 17.00 6.59
C GLU A 393 1.14 15.89 7.15
N ARG A 394 0.62 15.04 8.03
CA ARG A 394 1.39 14.07 8.83
C ARG A 394 0.85 12.64 8.73
N LEU A 395 -0.47 12.47 8.67
CA LEU A 395 -1.09 11.15 8.64
C LEU A 395 -0.61 10.37 7.41
N LEU A 396 -0.22 9.12 7.63
CA LEU A 396 0.19 8.21 6.57
C LEU A 396 -0.85 7.10 6.42
N GLU A 397 -1.10 6.70 5.18
CA GLU A 397 -1.94 5.58 4.80
C GLU A 397 -1.07 4.33 4.54
N LEU A 398 -1.37 3.23 5.23
CA LEU A 398 -0.85 1.89 4.96
C LEU A 398 -1.95 1.09 4.23
N PRO A 399 -1.88 0.96 2.89
CA PRO A 399 -2.93 0.31 2.12
C PRO A 399 -3.17 -1.13 2.56
N LEU A 400 -4.44 -1.53 2.64
CA LEU A 400 -4.85 -2.92 2.87
C LEU A 400 -4.86 -3.69 1.54
N ILE A 401 -4.08 -4.78 1.45
CA ILE A 401 -3.88 -5.53 0.20
C ILE A 401 -4.64 -6.85 0.17
N VAL A 402 -4.60 -7.62 1.27
CA VAL A 402 -5.24 -8.94 1.34
C VAL A 402 -6.17 -9.00 2.54
N MET A 403 -7.40 -9.48 2.32
CA MET A 403 -8.38 -9.73 3.37
C MET A 403 -9.00 -11.12 3.17
N ASP A 404 -9.02 -11.92 4.22
CA ASP A 404 -9.55 -13.30 4.20
C ASP A 404 -11.02 -13.39 3.75
N THR A 405 -11.88 -12.50 4.23
CA THR A 405 -13.30 -12.48 3.84
C THR A 405 -13.43 -12.20 2.35
N ALA A 406 -12.65 -11.28 1.78
CA ALA A 406 -12.64 -11.00 0.34
C ALA A 406 -12.18 -12.21 -0.48
N LEU A 407 -11.23 -13.01 0.02
CA LEU A 407 -10.77 -14.23 -0.64
C LEU A 407 -11.83 -15.35 -0.63
N PHE A 408 -12.45 -15.61 0.52
CA PHE A 408 -13.13 -16.89 0.76
C PHE A 408 -14.65 -16.81 0.95
N TYR A 409 -15.23 -15.63 1.18
CA TYR A 409 -16.69 -15.56 1.25
C TYR A 409 -17.33 -15.74 -0.12
N ALA A 410 -18.43 -16.49 -0.13
CA ALA A 410 -19.25 -16.74 -1.31
C ALA A 410 -19.85 -15.46 -1.94
N SER A 411 -20.01 -14.40 -1.15
CA SER A 411 -20.47 -13.08 -1.61
C SER A 411 -19.36 -12.20 -2.20
N HIS A 412 -18.11 -12.69 -2.22
CA HIS A 412 -16.93 -11.99 -2.71
C HIS A 412 -16.26 -12.84 -3.79
N LEU A 413 -14.97 -13.18 -3.67
CA LEU A 413 -14.27 -13.95 -4.69
C LEU A 413 -14.58 -15.47 -4.67
N ASP A 414 -15.09 -16.01 -3.56
CA ASP A 414 -15.44 -17.44 -3.39
C ASP A 414 -14.30 -18.41 -3.81
N LEU A 415 -13.04 -18.03 -3.55
CA LEU A 415 -11.88 -18.78 -4.03
C LEU A 415 -11.67 -20.05 -3.22
N THR A 416 -11.25 -21.10 -3.90
CA THR A 416 -10.63 -22.26 -3.25
C THR A 416 -9.20 -21.90 -2.78
N PRO A 417 -8.61 -22.65 -1.83
CA PRO A 417 -7.25 -22.37 -1.37
C PRO A 417 -6.19 -22.31 -2.50
N PRO A 418 -6.19 -23.20 -3.52
CA PRO A 418 -5.27 -23.08 -4.65
C PRO A 418 -5.46 -21.80 -5.48
N GLU A 419 -6.71 -21.38 -5.72
CA GLU A 419 -7.01 -20.15 -6.45
C GLU A 419 -6.60 -18.91 -5.65
N ALA A 420 -6.84 -18.92 -4.34
CA ALA A 420 -6.39 -17.87 -3.43
C ALA A 420 -4.85 -17.79 -3.40
N GLN A 421 -4.15 -18.93 -3.44
CA GLN A 421 -2.69 -18.98 -3.51
C GLN A 421 -2.18 -18.37 -4.83
N GLN A 422 -2.80 -18.72 -5.96
CA GLN A 422 -2.47 -18.13 -7.26
C GLN A 422 -2.70 -16.61 -7.26
N ARG A 423 -3.83 -16.16 -6.71
CA ARG A 423 -4.18 -14.74 -6.61
C ARG A 423 -3.18 -13.97 -5.77
N VAL A 424 -2.91 -14.41 -4.54
CA VAL A 424 -1.96 -13.75 -3.62
C VAL A 424 -0.53 -13.83 -4.17
N GLY A 425 -0.15 -14.94 -4.81
CA GLY A 425 1.15 -15.09 -5.47
C GLY A 425 1.39 -14.05 -6.57
N GLY A 426 0.34 -13.60 -7.27
CA GLY A 426 0.43 -12.47 -8.20
C GLY A 426 0.79 -11.15 -7.52
N LEU A 427 0.14 -10.86 -6.39
CA LEU A 427 0.39 -9.65 -5.59
C LEU A 427 1.81 -9.66 -4.99
N LEU A 428 2.26 -10.83 -4.53
CA LEU A 428 3.63 -11.00 -4.02
C LEU A 428 4.69 -10.72 -5.09
N ARG A 429 4.46 -11.12 -6.35
CA ARG A 429 5.38 -10.79 -7.44
C ARG A 429 5.48 -9.28 -7.70
N GLN A 430 4.37 -8.55 -7.58
CA GLN A 430 4.39 -7.08 -7.70
C GLN A 430 5.25 -6.46 -6.58
N LEU A 431 5.09 -6.90 -5.33
CA LEU A 431 5.90 -6.43 -4.19
C LEU A 431 7.38 -6.85 -4.28
N GLU A 432 7.68 -7.99 -4.86
CA GLU A 432 9.07 -8.44 -5.10
C GLU A 432 9.82 -7.58 -6.12
N VAL A 433 9.09 -6.92 -7.03
CA VAL A 433 9.64 -5.99 -8.03
C VAL A 433 9.68 -4.57 -7.47
N HIS A 434 8.57 -4.10 -6.90
CA HIS A 434 8.40 -2.69 -6.54
C HIS A 434 8.72 -2.36 -5.07
N GLY A 435 8.80 -3.37 -4.20
CA GLY A 435 8.85 -3.18 -2.74
C GLY A 435 7.49 -2.82 -2.16
N GLY A 436 7.47 -2.22 -0.97
CA GLY A 436 6.22 -1.93 -0.24
C GLY A 436 5.83 -3.02 0.76
N SER A 437 4.57 -3.00 1.19
CA SER A 437 4.02 -3.89 2.22
C SER A 437 2.85 -4.72 1.70
N LEU A 438 2.90 -6.03 1.92
CA LEU A 438 1.70 -6.86 1.92
C LEU A 438 0.98 -6.68 3.26
N THR A 439 0.02 -5.77 3.32
CA THR A 439 -0.84 -5.62 4.50
C THR A 439 -1.96 -6.65 4.46
N ILE A 440 -1.98 -7.54 5.45
CA ILE A 440 -2.95 -8.64 5.55
C ILE A 440 -3.93 -8.34 6.67
N ASN A 441 -5.23 -8.42 6.39
CA ASN A 441 -6.29 -8.47 7.39
C ASN A 441 -6.82 -9.91 7.51
N TRP A 442 -6.66 -10.49 8.68
CA TRP A 442 -7.17 -11.81 9.00
C TRP A 442 -8.04 -11.76 10.25
N HIS A 443 -9.35 -11.92 10.07
CA HIS A 443 -10.32 -11.64 11.13
C HIS A 443 -10.25 -12.67 12.26
N ASP A 444 -10.63 -12.22 13.45
CA ASP A 444 -10.68 -12.98 14.71
C ASP A 444 -11.24 -14.41 14.62
N ARG A 445 -12.32 -14.62 13.86
CA ARG A 445 -13.03 -15.90 13.72
C ARG A 445 -12.53 -16.77 12.58
N SER A 446 -11.52 -16.36 11.84
CA SER A 446 -11.09 -17.09 10.64
C SER A 446 -10.36 -18.40 10.94
N LEU A 447 -9.92 -18.60 12.19
CA LEU A 447 -9.46 -19.91 12.68
C LEU A 447 -10.61 -20.78 13.23
N SER A 448 -11.75 -20.19 13.54
CA SER A 448 -12.88 -20.84 14.18
C SER A 448 -13.56 -21.85 13.24
N PRO A 449 -14.27 -22.85 13.81
CA PRO A 449 -15.26 -23.62 13.06
C PRO A 449 -16.21 -22.68 12.30
N GLU A 450 -16.75 -23.16 11.18
CA GLU A 450 -17.44 -22.42 10.11
C GLU A 450 -16.50 -21.89 9.03
N ARG A 451 -15.46 -21.11 9.38
CA ARG A 451 -14.48 -20.59 8.41
C ARG A 451 -13.31 -21.54 8.18
N GLN A 452 -12.57 -21.87 9.25
CA GLN A 452 -11.41 -22.77 9.23
C GLN A 452 -10.30 -22.42 8.21
N TRP A 453 -10.11 -21.12 7.92
CA TRP A 453 -9.11 -20.65 6.94
C TRP A 453 -7.68 -20.56 7.50
N GLY A 454 -7.47 -20.99 8.74
CA GLY A 454 -6.16 -20.93 9.40
C GLY A 454 -5.03 -21.64 8.67
N ARG A 455 -5.30 -22.76 7.99
CA ARG A 455 -4.25 -23.47 7.23
C ARG A 455 -3.66 -22.57 6.14
N PHE A 456 -4.51 -21.96 5.32
CA PHE A 456 -4.06 -21.05 4.27
C PHE A 456 -3.28 -19.87 4.85
N TYR A 457 -3.76 -19.30 5.95
CA TYR A 457 -3.06 -18.20 6.63
C TYR A 457 -1.63 -18.58 7.02
N PHE A 458 -1.44 -19.71 7.70
CA PHE A 458 -0.12 -20.14 8.15
C PHE A 458 0.79 -20.55 6.97
N ASP A 459 0.24 -21.20 5.94
CA ASP A 459 0.97 -21.52 4.71
C ASP A 459 1.44 -20.21 4.01
N LEU A 460 0.61 -19.16 4.00
CA LEU A 460 0.99 -17.82 3.50
C LEU A 460 2.10 -17.18 4.36
N LEU A 461 2.05 -17.30 5.69
CA LEU A 461 3.13 -16.78 6.54
C LEU A 461 4.47 -17.46 6.25
N ASP A 462 4.46 -18.77 6.01
CA ASP A 462 5.66 -19.51 5.61
C ASP A 462 6.15 -19.07 4.23
N GLU A 463 5.24 -18.85 3.26
CA GLU A 463 5.59 -18.30 1.95
C GLU A 463 6.23 -16.91 2.06
N LEU A 464 5.69 -16.02 2.89
CA LEU A 464 6.24 -14.68 3.12
C LEU A 464 7.68 -14.73 3.64
N ARG A 465 7.96 -15.61 4.61
CA ARG A 465 9.31 -15.80 5.14
C ARG A 465 10.26 -16.34 4.07
N ASN A 466 9.82 -17.34 3.31
CA ASN A 466 10.61 -17.95 2.24
C ASN A 466 10.93 -16.96 1.10
N ARG A 467 10.04 -16.00 0.85
CA ARG A 467 10.25 -14.91 -0.11
C ARG A 467 11.05 -13.72 0.45
N GLY A 468 11.48 -13.78 1.72
CA GLY A 468 12.32 -12.74 2.32
C GLY A 468 11.55 -11.49 2.75
N ALA A 469 10.30 -11.63 3.20
CA ALA A 469 9.54 -10.53 3.77
C ALA A 469 10.01 -10.17 5.19
N TRP A 470 10.10 -8.87 5.49
CA TRP A 470 10.17 -8.41 6.88
C TRP A 470 8.75 -8.37 7.45
N MET A 471 8.49 -9.08 8.54
CA MET A 471 7.16 -9.21 9.14
C MET A 471 7.05 -8.42 10.45
N GLY A 472 5.99 -7.62 10.60
CA GLY A 472 5.75 -6.87 11.83
C GLY A 472 4.40 -6.18 11.90
N THR A 473 4.28 -5.29 12.90
CA THR A 473 3.07 -4.48 13.14
C THR A 473 2.92 -3.36 12.12
N ALA A 474 1.71 -2.84 11.97
CA ALA A 474 1.41 -1.73 11.08
C ALA A 474 2.14 -0.45 11.53
N THR A 475 2.18 -0.16 12.84
CA THR A 475 2.98 0.95 13.40
C THR A 475 4.45 0.84 12.99
N GLN A 476 5.05 -0.35 13.03
CA GLN A 476 6.45 -0.51 12.66
C GLN A 476 6.70 -0.27 11.18
N VAL A 477 5.84 -0.81 10.30
CA VAL A 477 5.94 -0.56 8.85
C VAL A 477 5.78 0.93 8.56
N VAL A 478 4.74 1.58 9.10
CA VAL A 478 4.51 3.02 8.90
C VAL A 478 5.66 3.85 9.46
N SER A 479 6.19 3.51 10.64
CA SER A 479 7.34 4.19 11.24
C SER A 479 8.57 4.11 10.35
N TRP A 480 8.84 2.95 9.74
CA TRP A 480 9.94 2.80 8.79
C TRP A 480 9.77 3.73 7.58
N PHE A 481 8.59 3.77 6.97
CA PHE A 481 8.31 4.68 5.86
C PHE A 481 8.35 6.15 6.26
N ARG A 482 7.87 6.50 7.47
CA ARG A 482 7.98 7.84 8.04
C ARG A 482 9.44 8.28 8.19
N HIS A 483 10.35 7.36 8.52
CA HIS A 483 11.78 7.65 8.59
C HIS A 483 12.45 7.66 7.22
N ARG A 484 12.05 6.79 6.29
CA ARG A 484 12.50 6.85 4.89
C ARG A 484 12.21 8.21 4.28
N ARG A 485 11.07 8.82 4.58
CA ARG A 485 10.71 10.16 4.12
C ARG A 485 11.64 11.26 4.61
N LYS A 486 12.28 11.09 5.77
CA LYS A 486 13.26 12.03 6.33
C LYS A 486 14.62 11.97 5.61
N VAL A 487 14.87 10.98 4.75
CA VAL A 487 16.05 10.96 3.88
C VAL A 487 15.97 12.15 2.92
N THR A 488 17.02 12.96 2.86
CA THR A 488 17.09 14.10 1.93
C THR A 488 18.29 13.98 1.01
N PHE A 489 18.14 14.52 -0.19
CA PHE A 489 19.21 14.61 -1.17
C PHE A 489 19.55 16.09 -1.38
N ALA A 490 20.83 16.42 -1.30
CA ALA A 490 21.35 17.74 -1.62
C ALA A 490 22.26 17.65 -2.85
N ALA A 491 22.24 18.67 -3.71
CA ALA A 491 23.17 18.72 -4.84
C ALA A 491 24.63 18.65 -4.34
N GLY A 492 25.41 17.75 -4.93
CA GLY A 492 26.86 17.70 -4.73
C GLY A 492 27.51 18.81 -5.54
N ALA A 493 28.55 19.42 -4.97
CA ALA A 493 29.47 20.26 -5.72
C ALA A 493 30.78 19.46 -5.93
N PRO A 494 31.44 19.53 -7.11
CA PRO A 494 31.15 20.37 -8.28
C PRO A 494 30.55 19.64 -9.49
N ASP A 495 30.45 18.30 -9.48
CA ASP A 495 30.16 17.53 -10.69
C ASP A 495 28.66 17.38 -10.97
N PRO A 496 28.20 17.58 -12.23
CA PRO A 496 26.82 17.28 -12.63
C PRO A 496 26.45 15.83 -12.31
N GLY A 497 25.38 15.63 -11.56
CA GLY A 497 24.92 14.29 -11.14
C GLY A 497 25.41 13.83 -9.77
N SER A 498 26.39 14.52 -9.16
CA SER A 498 26.77 14.25 -7.77
C SER A 498 25.69 14.73 -6.79
N PHE A 499 25.45 13.97 -5.73
CA PHE A 499 24.54 14.35 -4.66
C PHE A 499 25.04 13.83 -3.30
N ARG A 500 24.66 14.55 -2.24
CA ARG A 500 24.86 14.12 -0.86
C ARG A 500 23.52 13.63 -0.32
N ALA A 501 23.47 12.38 0.15
CA ALA A 501 22.33 11.89 0.90
C ALA A 501 22.53 12.17 2.39
N CYS A 502 21.56 12.84 3.02
CA CYS A 502 21.48 12.96 4.47
C CYS A 502 20.48 11.90 4.98
N LEU A 503 20.97 11.06 5.88
CA LEU A 503 20.26 9.86 6.31
C LEU A 503 20.02 9.94 7.81
N PRO A 504 18.76 10.02 8.25
CA PRO A 504 18.45 9.73 9.64
C PRO A 504 18.77 8.26 9.91
N GLY A 505 19.16 7.94 11.15
CA GLY A 505 19.23 6.54 11.57
C GLY A 505 17.89 5.84 11.37
N PRO A 506 17.88 4.51 11.12
CA PRO A 506 16.63 3.77 11.14
C PRO A 506 16.01 3.89 12.54
N PRO A 507 14.67 3.88 12.63
CA PRO A 507 14.01 3.84 13.92
C PRO A 507 14.46 2.63 14.75
N ASP A 508 14.55 2.80 16.07
CA ASP A 508 15.04 1.77 16.98
C ASP A 508 14.29 0.44 16.79
N GLY A 509 15.05 -0.64 16.64
CA GLY A 509 14.50 -1.99 16.46
C GLY A 509 13.87 -2.27 15.09
N LEU A 510 14.07 -1.39 14.10
CA LEU A 510 13.63 -1.57 12.71
C LEU A 510 14.82 -1.74 11.76
N PRO A 511 14.63 -2.46 10.64
CA PRO A 511 15.69 -2.66 9.65
C PRO A 511 16.15 -1.34 9.02
N GLY A 512 17.42 -1.31 8.60
CA GLY A 512 18.03 -0.16 7.96
C GLY A 512 17.43 0.19 6.59
N PHE A 513 17.89 1.32 6.03
CA PHE A 513 17.63 1.68 4.63
C PHE A 513 18.69 1.06 3.71
N MET A 514 18.40 1.05 2.41
CA MET A 514 19.37 0.73 1.38
C MET A 514 19.47 1.90 0.41
N LEU A 515 20.67 2.22 -0.04
CA LEU A 515 20.92 3.07 -1.18
C LEU A 515 21.18 2.17 -2.38
N ARG A 516 20.33 2.26 -3.40
CA ARG A 516 20.53 1.58 -4.67
C ARG A 516 21.24 2.52 -5.63
N LEU A 517 22.43 2.15 -6.06
CA LEU A 517 23.19 2.85 -7.09
C LEU A 517 23.01 2.13 -8.41
N HIS A 518 22.37 2.78 -9.37
CA HIS A 518 22.21 2.30 -10.74
C HIS A 518 23.43 2.71 -11.56
N ARG A 519 23.96 1.77 -12.34
CA ARG A 519 25.13 1.94 -13.21
C ARG A 519 24.69 2.17 -14.65
N GLY A 520 25.58 2.75 -15.45
CA GLY A 520 25.28 3.05 -16.86
C GLY A 520 25.06 1.83 -17.75
N ASP A 521 25.42 0.63 -17.30
CA ASP A 521 25.17 -0.63 -17.99
C ASP A 521 23.83 -1.29 -17.62
N GLY A 522 23.01 -0.62 -16.79
CA GLY A 522 21.72 -1.12 -16.31
C GLY A 522 21.80 -2.03 -15.08
N SER A 523 23.00 -2.35 -14.59
CA SER A 523 23.17 -3.05 -13.31
C SER A 523 22.95 -2.09 -12.13
N PHE A 524 22.71 -2.64 -10.94
CA PHE A 524 22.66 -1.84 -9.72
C PHE A 524 23.43 -2.50 -8.58
N GLN A 525 23.85 -1.67 -7.63
CA GLN A 525 24.48 -2.07 -6.38
C GLN A 525 23.65 -1.56 -5.20
N ASP A 526 23.22 -2.47 -4.34
CA ASP A 526 22.55 -2.13 -3.09
C ASP A 526 23.58 -1.97 -1.97
N LEU A 527 23.52 -0.83 -1.28
CA LEU A 527 24.40 -0.49 -0.17
C LEU A 527 23.56 -0.30 1.09
N PRO A 528 23.75 -1.11 2.14
CA PRO A 528 23.09 -0.87 3.41
C PRO A 528 23.55 0.47 3.98
N LEU A 529 22.60 1.26 4.46
CA LEU A 529 22.85 2.58 5.00
C LEU A 529 22.86 2.53 6.53
N GLU A 530 24.03 2.79 7.12
CA GLU A 530 24.17 2.94 8.58
C GLU A 530 23.76 4.35 9.03
N ALA A 531 23.21 4.44 10.24
CA ALA A 531 22.69 5.67 10.83
C ALA A 531 23.75 6.79 10.90
N GLY A 532 23.38 8.00 10.45
CA GLY A 532 24.21 9.20 10.67
C GLY A 532 25.47 9.29 9.81
N THR A 533 25.70 8.36 8.89
CA THR A 533 26.83 8.43 7.94
C THR A 533 26.41 9.23 6.71
N PRO A 534 26.92 10.46 6.50
CA PRO A 534 26.71 11.16 5.24
C PRO A 534 27.41 10.38 4.13
N VAL A 535 26.62 9.88 3.18
CA VAL A 535 27.15 9.19 2.00
C VAL A 535 27.26 10.22 0.88
N ALA A 536 28.50 10.57 0.52
CA ALA A 536 28.75 11.31 -0.70
C ALA A 536 28.76 10.33 -1.86
N VAL A 537 27.79 10.47 -2.76
CA VAL A 537 27.75 9.71 -4.02
C VAL A 537 28.28 10.64 -5.10
N THR A 538 29.53 10.42 -5.52
CA THR A 538 30.04 11.02 -6.76
C THR A 538 29.79 10.06 -7.90
N ALA A 539 29.68 10.59 -9.12
CA ALA A 539 29.46 9.82 -10.36
C ALA A 539 30.59 8.83 -10.72
N ILE A 540 31.52 8.57 -9.79
CA ILE A 540 32.70 7.71 -9.94
C ILE A 540 32.89 6.80 -8.70
N GLY A 541 32.05 6.90 -7.66
CA GLY A 541 32.14 6.06 -6.46
C GLY A 541 31.73 6.74 -5.16
N LEU A 542 31.72 5.96 -4.07
CA LEU A 542 31.42 6.46 -2.73
C LEU A 542 32.67 7.10 -2.12
N SER A 543 32.49 8.25 -1.47
CA SER A 543 33.46 8.75 -0.49
C SER A 543 32.76 8.85 0.86
N THR A 544 33.20 8.04 1.83
CA THR A 544 32.77 8.19 3.22
C THR A 544 33.64 9.26 3.87
N SER A 545 33.02 10.36 4.31
CA SER A 545 33.72 11.32 5.17
C SER A 545 33.65 10.80 6.60
N ALA A 546 34.75 10.25 7.12
CA ALA A 546 34.89 9.98 8.54
C ALA A 546 34.90 11.32 9.31
N PRO A 547 34.22 11.44 10.46
CA PRO A 547 34.34 12.63 11.30
C PRO A 547 35.81 12.77 11.72
N SER A 548 36.43 13.91 11.39
CA SER A 548 37.78 14.24 11.85
C SER A 548 37.79 14.16 13.38
N ARG A 549 38.56 13.22 13.94
CA ARG A 549 38.98 13.33 15.33
C ARG A 549 39.68 14.68 15.46
N LYS A 550 39.10 15.57 16.25
CA LYS A 550 39.87 16.65 16.85
C LYS A 550 40.80 15.96 17.84
N ASP A 551 42.08 15.90 17.49
CA ASP A 551 43.14 15.62 18.44
C ASP A 551 43.21 16.83 19.38
N ASP A 552 42.95 16.59 20.67
CA ASP A 552 43.49 17.36 21.80
C ASP A 552 44.57 16.50 22.46
#